data_AF-A0A447KR39-F1
#
_entry.id   AF-A0A447KR39-F1
#
_cell.length_a   1.000
_cell.length_b   1.000
_cell.length_c   1.000
_cell.angle_alpha   90.00
_cell.angle_beta   90.00
_cell.angle_gamma   90.00
#
_symmetry.space_group_name_H-M   'P 1'
#
loop_
_entity.id
_entity.type
_entity.pdbx_description
1 polymer ?
#
loop_
_entity_poly.entity_id
_entity_poly.type
_entity_poly.pdbx_seq_one_letter_code
_entity_poly.pdbx_strand_id
1 'polypeptide(L)'
;MQTCLSQPGLTTGQLLELYRDNKFSQQLETLATWNHMIIEDMVEQTFLDTLASLYDSVLEQRLETLIAQARTHGLSPEEREEVRSLNQVLAKKN
;
A
#
# COMPACT_ATOMS: atom_id res chain seq x y z
N MET A 1 -11.23 1.46 3.44
CA MET A 1 -12.02 2.66 3.09
C MET A 1 -13.52 2.39 3.00
N GLN A 2 -13.98 1.32 2.33
CA GLN A 2 -15.41 1.09 2.10
C GLN A 2 -16.28 1.07 3.38
N THR A 3 -15.79 0.47 4.47
CA THR A 3 -16.51 0.42 5.76
C THR A 3 -16.67 1.80 6.39
N CYS A 4 -15.59 2.59 6.47
CA CYS A 4 -15.62 3.94 7.04
C CYS A 4 -16.46 4.92 6.18
N LEU A 5 -16.41 4.79 4.85
CA LEU A 5 -17.22 5.62 3.95
C LEU A 5 -18.72 5.29 4.03
N SER A 6 -19.06 4.01 4.26
CA SER A 6 -20.45 3.57 4.42
C SER A 6 -21.08 3.99 5.76
N GLN A 7 -20.25 4.30 6.76
CA GLN A 7 -20.69 4.68 8.11
C GLN A 7 -19.88 5.91 8.59
N PRO A 8 -20.23 7.11 8.13
CA PRO A 8 -19.55 8.32 8.57
C PRO A 8 -19.74 8.53 10.08
N GLY A 9 -18.66 8.89 10.79
CA GLY A 9 -18.66 9.05 12.25
C GLY A 9 -18.37 7.78 13.05
N LEU A 10 -18.02 6.67 12.37
CA LEU A 10 -17.60 5.44 13.02
C LEU A 10 -16.34 5.65 13.88
N THR A 11 -16.39 5.22 15.14
CA THR A 11 -15.23 5.28 16.04
C THR A 11 -14.28 4.09 15.81
N THR A 12 -13.01 4.23 16.22
CA THR A 12 -12.02 3.15 16.14
C THR A 12 -12.49 1.86 16.82
N GLY A 13 -13.14 1.96 17.99
CA GLY A 13 -13.68 0.80 18.70
C GLY A 13 -14.79 0.09 17.91
N GLN A 14 -15.73 0.84 17.36
CA GLN A 14 -16.79 0.26 16.52
C GLN A 14 -16.24 -0.36 15.23
N LEU A 15 -15.17 0.22 14.66
CA LEU A 15 -14.48 -0.37 13.53
C LEU A 15 -13.86 -1.72 13.90
N LEU A 16 -13.16 -1.82 15.03
CA LEU A 16 -12.57 -3.09 15.49
C LEU A 16 -13.64 -4.18 15.73
N GLU A 17 -14.79 -3.80 16.30
CA GLU A 17 -15.92 -4.73 16.50
C GLU A 17 -16.40 -5.38 15.20
N LEU A 18 -16.42 -4.63 14.09
CA LEU A 18 -16.78 -5.17 12.78
C LEU A 18 -15.79 -6.22 12.26
N TYR A 19 -14.55 -6.20 12.74
CA TYR A 19 -13.49 -7.13 12.34
C TYR A 19 -13.13 -8.16 13.43
N ARG A 20 -13.90 -8.24 14.53
CA ARG A 20 -13.60 -9.11 15.68
C ARG A 20 -13.43 -10.59 15.30
N ASP A 21 -14.31 -11.12 14.46
CA ASP A 21 -14.26 -12.53 14.05
C ASP A 21 -13.35 -12.76 12.81
N ASN A 22 -12.60 -11.74 12.41
CA ASN A 22 -11.66 -11.84 11.29
C ASN A 22 -10.32 -12.41 11.77
N LYS A 23 -9.64 -13.19 10.90
CA LYS A 23 -8.26 -13.67 11.10
C LYS A 23 -7.23 -12.56 11.36
N PHE A 24 -7.58 -11.30 11.11
CA PHE A 24 -6.75 -10.13 11.32
C PHE A 24 -7.08 -9.34 12.60
N SER A 25 -8.05 -9.77 13.43
CA SER A 25 -8.52 -8.99 14.59
C SER A 25 -7.37 -8.60 15.53
N GLN A 26 -6.51 -9.57 15.88
CA GLN A 26 -5.40 -9.35 16.81
C GLN A 26 -4.38 -8.34 16.27
N GLN A 27 -4.10 -8.36 14.98
CA GLN A 27 -3.20 -7.41 14.32
C GLN A 27 -3.82 -6.02 14.28
N LEU A 28 -5.12 -5.92 14.01
CA LEU A 28 -5.85 -4.65 14.00
C LEU A 28 -5.91 -4.02 15.39
N GLU A 29 -6.16 -4.81 16.44
CA GLU A 29 -6.11 -4.36 17.84
C GLU A 29 -4.73 -3.84 18.22
N THR A 30 -3.67 -4.55 17.80
CA THR A 30 -2.28 -4.13 18.03
C THR A 30 -1.99 -2.79 17.35
N LEU A 31 -2.40 -2.62 16.09
CA LEU A 31 -2.20 -1.36 15.35
C LEU A 31 -3.04 -0.21 15.93
N ALA A 32 -4.26 -0.49 16.38
CA ALA A 32 -5.15 0.52 16.96
C ALA A 32 -4.66 1.03 18.32
N THR A 33 -3.91 0.21 19.06
CA THR A 33 -3.32 0.57 20.36
C THR A 33 -1.86 1.04 20.25
N TRP A 34 -1.28 0.96 19.05
CA TRP A 34 0.10 1.35 18.83
C TRP A 34 0.26 2.87 18.92
N ASN A 35 1.17 3.31 19.80
CA ASN A 35 1.61 4.70 19.83
C ASN A 35 2.57 4.95 18.67
N HIS A 36 2.04 5.49 17.58
CA HIS A 36 2.78 5.81 16.37
C HIS A 36 3.75 6.99 16.52
N MET A 37 3.69 7.75 17.63
CA MET A 37 4.54 8.94 17.91
C MET A 37 4.54 10.02 16.81
N ILE A 38 3.54 10.00 15.93
CA ILE A 38 3.34 11.03 14.89
C ILE A 38 2.53 12.15 15.53
N ILE A 39 2.99 13.39 15.36
CA ILE A 39 2.24 14.57 15.80
C ILE A 39 0.96 14.70 14.97
N GLU A 40 -0.14 15.13 15.60
CA GLU A 40 -1.48 15.12 15.01
C GLU A 40 -1.54 15.85 13.65
N ASP A 41 -0.88 17.01 13.55
CA ASP A 41 -0.77 17.82 12.32
C ASP A 41 -0.03 17.11 11.17
N MET A 42 0.76 16.08 11.47
CA MET A 42 1.51 15.30 10.47
C MET A 42 0.85 13.97 10.15
N VAL A 43 -0.24 13.59 10.80
CA VAL A 43 -0.89 12.28 10.59
C VAL A 43 -1.38 12.16 9.14
N GLU A 44 -2.04 13.19 8.61
CA GLU A 44 -2.54 13.18 7.23
C GLU A 44 -1.38 13.10 6.22
N GLN A 45 -0.37 13.96 6.38
CA GLN A 45 0.80 13.96 5.49
C GLN A 45 1.53 12.62 5.53
N THR A 46 1.76 12.07 6.73
CA THR A 46 2.40 10.77 6.89
C THR A 46 1.59 9.65 6.26
N PHE A 47 0.25 9.69 6.38
CA PHE A 47 -0.62 8.73 5.72
C PHE A 47 -0.51 8.82 4.19
N LEU A 48 -0.50 10.02 3.62
CA LEU A 48 -0.35 10.22 2.17
C LEU A 48 1.04 9.79 1.67
N ASP A 49 2.10 10.10 2.42
CA ASP A 49 3.46 9.71 2.08
C ASP A 49 3.65 8.20 2.13
N THR A 50 3.16 7.56 3.19
CA THR A 50 3.19 6.09 3.31
C THR A 50 2.37 5.41 2.24
N LEU A 51 1.22 5.96 1.85
CA LEU A 51 0.43 5.47 0.74
C LEU A 51 1.18 5.60 -0.59
N ALA A 52 1.85 6.73 -0.83
CA ALA A 52 2.67 6.93 -2.01
C ALA A 52 3.83 5.92 -2.07
N SER A 53 4.53 5.72 -0.95
CA SER A 53 5.59 4.71 -0.84
C SER A 53 5.09 3.29 -1.09
N LEU A 54 3.89 2.95 -0.59
CA LEU A 54 3.27 1.65 -0.86
C LEU A 54 3.03 1.44 -2.36
N TYR A 55 2.52 2.47 -3.06
CA TYR A 55 2.35 2.39 -4.51
C TYR A 55 3.67 2.19 -5.24
N ASP A 56 4.74 2.88 -4.84
CA ASP A 56 6.05 2.69 -5.45
C ASP A 56 6.55 1.26 -5.25
N SER A 57 6.45 0.73 -4.03
CA SER A 57 6.87 -0.64 -3.73
C SER A 57 6.13 -1.66 -4.58
N VAL A 58 4.85 -1.44 -4.89
CA VAL A 58 4.09 -2.30 -5.81
C VAL A 58 4.63 -2.20 -7.24
N LEU A 59 4.96 -1.00 -7.72
CA LEU A 59 5.56 -0.82 -9.05
C LEU A 59 6.95 -1.45 -9.15
N GLU A 60 7.77 -1.33 -8.11
CA GLU A 60 9.08 -1.97 -8.00
C GLU A 60 8.95 -3.49 -8.04
N GLN A 61 8.05 -4.07 -7.24
CA GLN A 61 7.78 -5.52 -7.26
C GLN A 61 7.32 -6.02 -8.64
N ARG A 62 6.51 -5.23 -9.35
CA ARG A 62 6.09 -5.55 -10.72
C ARG A 62 7.28 -5.54 -11.67
N LEU A 63 8.14 -4.54 -11.58
CA LEU A 63 9.36 -4.45 -12.38
C LEU A 63 10.30 -5.64 -12.11
N GLU A 64 10.52 -5.99 -10.84
CA GLU A 64 11.33 -7.15 -10.45
C GLU A 64 10.78 -8.46 -11.04
N THR A 65 9.46 -8.63 -11.01
CA THR A 65 8.78 -9.79 -11.59
C THR A 65 9.06 -9.88 -13.10
N LEU A 66 8.95 -8.76 -13.82
CA LEU A 66 9.24 -8.69 -15.26
C LEU A 66 10.72 -8.95 -15.55
N ILE A 67 11.64 -8.44 -14.74
CA ILE A 67 13.08 -8.72 -14.88
C ILE A 67 13.37 -10.21 -14.67
N ALA A 68 12.75 -10.85 -13.67
CA ALA A 68 12.90 -12.29 -13.44
C ALA A 68 12.35 -13.12 -14.62
N GLN A 69 11.22 -12.70 -15.19
CA GLN A 69 10.64 -13.33 -16.37
C GLN A 69 11.54 -13.17 -17.62
N ALA A 70 12.10 -11.97 -17.81
CA ALA A 70 13.03 -11.68 -18.91
C ALA A 70 14.25 -12.63 -18.91
N ARG A 71 14.76 -12.98 -17.72
CA ARG A 71 15.92 -13.87 -17.54
C ARG A 71 15.61 -15.34 -17.81
N THR A 72 14.36 -15.75 -17.65
CA THR A 72 13.96 -17.16 -17.71
C THR A 72 13.32 -17.54 -19.05
N HIS A 73 12.36 -16.73 -19.52
CA HIS A 73 11.53 -17.04 -20.68
C HIS A 73 11.54 -15.92 -21.74
N GLY A 74 12.21 -14.80 -21.45
CA GLY A 74 12.11 -13.58 -22.26
C GLY A 74 10.83 -12.79 -21.97
N LEU A 75 10.69 -11.64 -22.63
CA LEU A 75 9.53 -10.74 -22.50
C LEU A 75 8.82 -10.56 -23.83
N SER A 76 7.50 -10.43 -23.77
CA SER A 76 6.68 -10.00 -24.90
C SER A 76 6.95 -8.52 -25.25
N PRO A 77 6.57 -8.06 -26.46
CA PRO A 77 6.64 -6.65 -26.82
C PRO A 77 5.89 -5.74 -25.83
N GLU A 78 4.71 -6.15 -25.36
CA GLU A 78 3.90 -5.42 -24.40
C GLU A 78 4.60 -5.31 -23.03
N GLU A 79 5.17 -6.41 -22.55
CA GLU A 79 5.92 -6.45 -21.29
C GLU A 79 7.19 -5.58 -21.35
N ARG A 80 7.84 -5.50 -22.52
CA ARG A 80 8.98 -4.60 -22.71
C ARG A 80 8.59 -3.13 -22.66
N GLU A 81 7.44 -2.78 -23.22
CA GLU A 81 6.90 -1.43 -23.09
C GLU A 81 6.50 -1.14 -21.64
N GLU A 82 5.90 -2.10 -20.92
CA GLU A 82 5.59 -1.98 -19.49
C GLU A 82 6.87 -1.71 -18.67
N VAL A 83 7.93 -2.49 -18.88
CA VAL A 83 9.23 -2.27 -18.23
C VAL A 83 9.78 -0.86 -18.53
N ARG A 84 9.65 -0.38 -19.77
CA ARG A 84 10.10 0.98 -20.11
C ARG A 84 9.30 2.04 -19.36
N SER A 85 7.97 1.91 -19.32
CA SER A 85 7.10 2.84 -18.60
C SER A 85 7.37 2.82 -17.09
N LEU A 86 7.52 1.64 -16.48
CA LEU A 86 7.85 1.49 -15.07
C LEU A 86 9.19 2.16 -14.72
N ASN A 87 10.23 1.93 -15.53
CA ASN A 87 11.53 2.58 -15.34
C ASN A 87 11.43 4.11 -15.44
N GLN A 88 10.62 4.66 -16.34
CA GLN A 88 10.43 6.11 -16.45
C GLN A 88 9.72 6.70 -15.24
N VAL A 89 8.70 6.01 -14.72
CA VAL A 89 7.94 6.45 -13.54
C VAL A 89 8.85 6.42 -12.30
N LEU A 90 9.58 5.33 -12.09
CA LEU A 90 10.48 5.16 -10.95
C LEU A 90 11.72 6.08 -11.03
N ALA A 91 12.24 6.36 -12.24
CA ALA A 91 13.39 7.25 -12.40
C ALA A 91 13.08 8.73 -12.13
N LYS A 92 11.84 9.19 -12.37
CA LYS A 92 11.45 10.59 -12.09
C LYS A 92 11.39 10.93 -10.60
N LYS A 93 11.51 9.93 -9.73
CA LYS A 93 11.38 10.07 -8.28
C LYS A 93 12.73 10.10 -7.55
N ASN A 94 13.83 9.75 -8.23
CA ASN A 94 15.20 9.84 -7.71
C ASN A 94 15.86 11.19 -8.03
#